data_AF-A0AAW4PMT7-F1
#
_entry.id   AF-A0AAW4PMT7-F1
#
_cell.length_a   1.000
_cell.length_b   1.000
_cell.length_c   1.000
_cell.angle_alpha   90.00
_cell.angle_beta   90.00
_cell.angle_gamma   90.00
#
_symmetry.space_group_name_H-M   'P 1'
#
loop_
_entity.id
_entity.type
_entity.pdbx_description
1 polymer ?
#
loop_
_entity_poly.entity_id
_entity_poly.type
_entity_poly.pdbx_seq_one_letter_code
_entity_poly.pdbx_strand_id
1 'polypeptide(L)'
;MTVVPEPSEGDVGYNDPITRRLNAGEVLIVTFEPTQRVTDFVLPFLAMSKQPDSSYEVWMDGQRQYGPAPIPPTDIDDMTPTFLPAKRFSESMTVYVRNLSDTTARTYSVQPIGWEVNDGT
;
A
#
# COMPACT_ATOMS: atom_id res chain seq x y z
N MET A 1 5.60 -2.34 -18.33
CA MET A 1 5.96 -3.60 -17.63
C MET A 1 4.66 -4.25 -17.20
N THR A 2 4.51 -5.54 -17.45
CA THR A 2 3.27 -6.27 -17.15
C THR A 2 3.26 -6.71 -15.68
N VAL A 3 2.10 -6.62 -15.02
CA VAL A 3 1.90 -7.14 -13.66
C VAL A 3 1.89 -8.67 -13.68
N VAL A 4 2.44 -9.31 -12.64
CA VAL A 4 2.48 -10.78 -12.54
C VAL A 4 2.00 -11.21 -11.15
N PRO A 5 0.89 -11.96 -11.03
CA PRO A 5 0.00 -12.40 -12.12
C PRO A 5 -0.78 -11.24 -12.77
N GLU A 6 -1.40 -11.49 -13.92
CA GLU A 6 -2.42 -10.60 -14.49
C GLU A 6 -3.79 -10.88 -13.82
N PRO A 7 -4.67 -9.86 -13.71
CA PRO A 7 -6.04 -10.08 -13.22
C PRO A 7 -6.85 -10.95 -14.20
N SER A 8 -7.71 -11.80 -13.64
CA SER A 8 -8.69 -12.58 -14.40
C SER A 8 -9.92 -11.74 -14.73
N GLU A 9 -10.74 -12.18 -15.70
CA GLU A 9 -11.94 -11.44 -16.14
C GLU A 9 -12.96 -11.20 -15.00
N GLY A 10 -13.01 -12.09 -14.00
CA GLY A 10 -13.91 -11.98 -12.86
C GLY A 10 -13.36 -11.17 -11.68
N ASP A 11 -12.07 -10.84 -11.68
CA ASP A 11 -11.43 -10.15 -10.57
C ASP A 11 -11.91 -8.71 -10.46
N VAL A 12 -12.05 -8.21 -9.24
CA VAL A 12 -12.57 -6.87 -8.99
C VAL A 12 -11.42 -5.92 -8.68
N GLY A 13 -11.25 -4.92 -9.56
CA GLY A 13 -10.21 -3.91 -9.40
C GLY A 13 -10.37 -3.09 -8.13
N TYR A 14 -9.24 -2.76 -7.52
CA TYR A 14 -9.15 -1.97 -6.30
C TYR A 14 -8.18 -0.82 -6.47
N ASN A 15 -8.62 0.38 -6.08
CA ASN A 15 -7.82 1.60 -6.08
C ASN A 15 -8.44 2.59 -5.08
N ASP A 16 -7.91 2.64 -3.86
CA ASP A 16 -8.47 3.43 -2.77
C ASP A 16 -7.37 4.29 -2.07
N PRO A 17 -7.10 5.50 -2.58
CA PRO A 17 -6.10 6.37 -1.99
C PRO A 17 -6.60 7.09 -0.73
N ILE A 18 -5.74 7.16 0.26
CA ILE A 18 -5.90 7.98 1.46
C ILE A 18 -4.83 9.07 1.51
N THR A 19 -5.23 10.30 1.83
CA THR A 19 -4.32 11.41 2.12
C THR A 19 -4.52 11.93 3.54
N ARG A 20 -3.43 12.14 4.27
CA ARG A 20 -3.43 12.70 5.63
C ARG A 20 -2.28 13.67 5.83
N ARG A 21 -2.51 14.70 6.65
CA ARG A 21 -1.48 15.59 7.17
C ARG A 21 -0.99 15.06 8.51
N LEU A 22 0.31 14.91 8.67
CA LEU A 22 0.99 14.53 9.90
C LEU A 22 1.82 15.71 10.41
N ASN A 23 1.69 16.03 11.68
CA ASN A 23 2.62 16.92 12.38
C ASN A 23 3.99 16.25 12.55
N ALA A 24 4.97 17.02 13.01
CA ALA A 24 6.28 16.50 13.39
C ALA A 24 6.16 15.36 14.42
N GLY A 25 6.88 14.26 14.22
CA GLY A 25 6.84 13.08 15.08
C GLY A 25 5.59 12.19 14.99
N GLU A 26 4.56 12.59 14.24
CA GLU A 26 3.33 11.79 14.12
C GLU A 26 3.46 10.60 13.17
N VAL A 27 2.56 9.63 13.37
CA VAL A 27 2.48 8.39 12.60
C VAL A 27 1.09 8.24 12.01
N LEU A 28 1.01 8.04 10.70
CA LEU A 28 -0.16 7.49 10.04
C LEU A 28 -0.13 5.97 10.15
N ILE A 29 -1.22 5.39 10.64
CA ILE A 29 -1.49 3.96 10.58
C ILE A 29 -2.79 3.83 9.80
N VAL A 30 -2.75 3.13 8.66
CA VAL A 30 -3.94 2.83 7.85
C VAL A 30 -3.99 1.34 7.60
N THR A 31 -5.18 0.76 7.77
CA THR A 31 -5.46 -0.64 7.46
C THR A 31 -6.42 -0.69 6.28
N PHE A 32 -6.06 -1.48 5.29
CA PHE A 32 -6.89 -1.81 4.14
C PHE A 32 -7.32 -3.27 4.25
N GLU A 33 -8.59 -3.52 4.01
CA GLU A 33 -9.21 -4.84 4.08
C GLU A 33 -9.91 -5.11 2.74
N PRO A 34 -9.92 -6.35 2.24
CA PRO A 34 -10.71 -6.71 1.07
C PRO A 34 -12.20 -6.41 1.33
N THR A 35 -12.86 -5.79 0.35
CA THR A 35 -14.24 -5.31 0.46
C THR A 35 -15.27 -6.42 0.22
N GLN A 36 -14.91 -7.44 -0.54
CA GLN A 36 -15.70 -8.64 -0.71
C GLN A 36 -15.24 -9.74 0.23
N ARG A 37 -16.10 -10.75 0.43
CA ARG A 37 -15.69 -12.02 1.04
C ARG A 37 -14.84 -12.81 0.05
N VAL A 38 -13.67 -12.27 -0.28
CA VAL A 38 -12.71 -12.91 -1.18
C VAL A 38 -11.67 -13.69 -0.40
N THR A 39 -11.07 -14.64 -1.10
CA THR A 39 -10.03 -15.53 -0.60
C THR A 39 -8.67 -14.81 -0.55
N ASP A 40 -8.38 -13.94 -1.53
CA ASP A 40 -7.11 -13.25 -1.69
C ASP A 40 -7.29 -11.84 -2.30
N PHE A 41 -6.49 -10.89 -1.84
CA PHE A 41 -6.18 -9.63 -2.52
C PHE A 41 -4.80 -9.73 -3.18
N VAL A 42 -4.68 -9.28 -4.44
CA VAL A 42 -3.41 -9.21 -5.18
C VAL A 42 -2.98 -7.75 -5.33
N LEU A 43 -1.80 -7.41 -4.78
CA LEU A 43 -1.26 -6.05 -4.72
C LEU A 43 0.06 -5.91 -5.52
N PRO A 44 -0.01 -5.52 -6.79
CA PRO A 44 1.17 -5.17 -7.58
C PRO A 44 1.68 -3.75 -7.32
N PHE A 45 0.81 -2.80 -6.94
CA PHE A 45 1.21 -1.41 -6.74
C PHE A 45 0.92 -0.95 -5.31
N LEU A 46 1.91 -0.33 -4.68
CA LEU A 46 1.73 0.40 -3.44
C LEU A 46 2.55 1.68 -3.49
N ALA A 47 1.88 2.77 -3.84
CA ALA A 47 2.51 4.06 -4.00
C ALA A 47 2.28 4.94 -2.77
N MET A 48 3.29 5.70 -2.37
CA MET A 48 3.18 6.64 -1.25
C MET A 48 3.97 7.91 -1.55
N SER A 49 3.50 9.06 -1.04
CA SER A 49 4.23 10.32 -1.17
C SER A 49 5.62 10.21 -0.55
N LYS A 50 6.65 10.47 -1.36
CA LYS A 50 8.02 10.55 -0.87
C LYS A 50 8.28 11.90 -0.19
N GLN A 51 8.72 11.85 1.05
CA GLN A 51 9.15 13.03 1.82
C GLN A 51 10.49 12.78 2.53
N PRO A 52 11.34 13.81 2.71
CA PRO A 52 12.49 13.74 3.61
C PRO A 52 12.08 13.39 5.05
N ASP A 53 13.00 12.82 5.81
CA ASP A 53 12.81 12.48 7.22
C ASP A 53 11.52 11.69 7.45
N SER A 54 11.34 10.61 6.68
CA SER A 54 10.14 9.78 6.76
C SER A 54 10.51 8.31 6.81
N SER A 55 9.64 7.48 7.39
CA SER A 55 9.79 6.02 7.35
C SER A 55 8.50 5.34 6.96
N TYR A 56 8.60 4.37 6.06
CA TYR A 56 7.49 3.60 5.50
C TYR A 56 7.65 2.12 5.85
N GLU A 57 6.56 1.50 6.27
CA GLU A 57 6.53 0.09 6.66
C GLU A 57 5.17 -0.51 6.29
N VAL A 58 5.17 -1.76 5.82
CA VAL A 58 3.97 -2.44 5.35
C VAL A 58 3.91 -3.84 5.94
N TRP A 59 2.76 -4.15 6.51
CA TRP A 59 2.41 -5.45 7.06
C TRP A 59 1.22 -6.01 6.28
N MET A 60 1.25 -7.30 6.01
CA MET A 60 0.18 -8.05 5.36
C MET A 60 -0.05 -9.31 6.18
N ASP A 61 -1.28 -9.54 6.62
CA ASP A 61 -1.68 -10.70 7.44
C ASP A 61 -0.73 -10.95 8.63
N GLY A 62 -0.40 -9.87 9.35
CA GLY A 62 0.49 -9.90 10.51
C GLY A 62 1.97 -10.14 10.21
N GLN A 63 2.38 -10.17 8.93
CA GLN A 63 3.77 -10.33 8.51
C GLN A 63 4.30 -9.07 7.82
N ARG A 64 5.49 -8.62 8.21
CA ARG A 64 6.12 -7.46 7.58
C ARG A 64 6.59 -7.79 6.16
N GLN A 65 6.07 -7.05 5.19
CA GLN A 65 6.38 -7.22 3.77
C GLN A 65 7.34 -6.14 3.24
N TYR A 66 7.39 -4.99 3.90
CA TYR A 66 8.26 -3.89 3.50
C TYR A 66 8.69 -3.05 4.70
N GLY A 67 9.90 -2.51 4.62
CA GLY A 67 10.42 -1.54 5.58
C GLY A 67 10.75 -2.11 6.97
N PRO A 68 10.96 -1.25 7.97
CA PRO A 68 10.96 0.22 7.88
C PRO A 68 12.04 0.72 6.90
N ALA A 69 11.68 1.63 5.99
CA ALA A 69 12.59 2.18 4.98
C ALA A 69 12.40 3.70 4.83
N PRO A 70 13.45 4.46 4.45
CA PRO A 70 13.36 5.92 4.28
C PRO A 70 12.80 6.36 2.92
N ILE A 71 12.61 5.42 2.01
CA ILE A 71 12.05 5.61 0.66
C ILE A 71 10.77 4.75 0.62
N PRO A 72 9.67 5.21 0.02
CA PRO A 72 8.48 4.38 -0.12
C PRO A 72 8.73 3.25 -1.14
N PRO A 73 7.87 2.20 -1.16
CA PRO A 73 7.96 1.15 -2.17
C PRO A 73 7.92 1.70 -3.60
N THR A 74 7.07 2.69 -3.85
CA THR A 74 6.96 3.44 -5.10
C THR A 74 6.45 4.86 -4.79
N ASP A 75 6.89 5.85 -5.57
CA ASP A 75 6.40 7.23 -5.43
C ASP A 75 4.99 7.34 -6.03
N ILE A 76 4.16 8.23 -5.50
CA ILE A 76 2.77 8.38 -5.97
C ILE A 76 2.67 8.94 -7.39
N ASP A 77 3.71 9.63 -7.84
CA ASP A 77 3.79 10.16 -9.20
C ASP A 77 4.34 9.13 -10.21
N ASP A 78 4.82 7.98 -9.73
CA ASP A 78 5.40 6.90 -10.55
C ASP A 78 4.45 5.69 -10.58
N MET A 79 3.52 5.63 -11.54
CA MET A 79 2.58 4.49 -11.70
C MET A 79 3.24 3.24 -12.31
N THR A 80 4.26 2.71 -11.65
CA THR A 80 4.95 1.47 -12.04
C THR A 80 4.71 0.35 -11.04
N PRO A 81 4.63 -0.92 -11.48
CA PRO A 81 4.43 -2.04 -10.55
C PRO A 81 5.55 -2.09 -9.51
N THR A 82 5.15 -2.00 -8.24
CA THR A 82 6.03 -2.00 -7.07
C THR A 82 6.52 -3.40 -6.73
N PHE A 83 5.60 -4.37 -6.75
CA PHE A 83 5.83 -5.73 -6.33
C PHE A 83 5.76 -6.67 -7.52
N LEU A 84 6.90 -7.27 -7.87
CA LEU A 84 7.02 -8.25 -8.94
C LEU A 84 7.81 -9.46 -8.42
N PRO A 85 7.15 -10.63 -8.19
CA PRO A 85 5.71 -10.86 -8.34
C PRO A 85 4.87 -10.03 -7.34
N ALA A 86 3.60 -9.82 -7.68
CA ALA A 86 2.65 -9.09 -6.85
C ALA A 86 2.53 -9.73 -5.47
N LYS A 87 2.40 -8.90 -4.44
CA LYS A 87 2.14 -9.38 -3.08
C LYS A 87 0.69 -9.82 -2.95
N ARG A 88 0.43 -10.68 -1.96
CA ARG A 88 -0.92 -11.16 -1.64
C ARG A 88 -1.19 -11.05 -0.15
N PHE A 89 -2.44 -10.80 0.20
CA PHE A 89 -2.94 -10.87 1.56
C PHE A 89 -4.43 -11.24 1.56
N SER A 90 -4.91 -11.88 2.61
CA SER A 90 -6.30 -12.36 2.71
C SER A 90 -7.13 -11.62 3.75
N GLU A 91 -6.50 -11.12 4.82
CA GLU A 91 -7.20 -10.44 5.91
C GLU A 91 -7.00 -8.93 5.83
N SER A 92 -5.76 -8.48 5.87
CA SER A 92 -5.49 -7.04 5.94
C SER A 92 -4.08 -6.67 5.51
N MET A 93 -3.96 -5.45 4.99
CA MET A 93 -2.69 -4.74 4.83
C MET A 93 -2.67 -3.51 5.73
N THR A 94 -1.70 -3.43 6.64
CA THR A 94 -1.45 -2.25 7.47
C THR A 94 -0.22 -1.51 6.97
N VAL A 95 -0.38 -0.21 6.68
CA VAL A 95 0.70 0.69 6.30
C VAL A 95 0.97 1.66 7.44
N TYR A 96 2.26 1.80 7.76
CA TYR A 96 2.77 2.82 8.68
C TYR A 96 3.57 3.85 7.89
N VAL A 97 3.20 5.12 8.03
CA VAL A 97 3.99 6.25 7.52
C VAL A 97 4.34 7.15 8.69
N ARG A 98 5.63 7.33 8.95
CA ARG A 98 6.15 8.09 10.09
C ARG A 98 6.79 9.36 9.60
N ASN A 99 6.37 10.51 10.13
CA ASN A 99 7.08 11.76 9.95
C ASN A 99 8.15 11.88 11.04
N LEU A 100 9.41 11.65 10.66
CA LEU A 100 10.56 11.70 11.56
C LEU A 100 11.13 13.12 11.73
N SER A 101 10.53 14.13 11.08
CA SER A 101 10.90 15.52 11.33
C SER A 101 10.45 15.94 12.72
N ASP A 102 11.29 16.71 13.41
CA ASP A 102 10.96 17.32 14.71
C ASP A 102 10.24 18.68 14.58
N THR A 103 10.14 19.23 13.36
CA THR A 103 9.65 20.60 13.15
C THR A 103 8.66 20.77 12.00
N THR A 104 8.68 19.86 11.02
CA THR A 104 7.94 20.05 9.76
C THR A 104 6.75 19.12 9.71
N ALA A 105 5.55 19.69 9.56
CA ALA A 105 4.34 18.93 9.23
C ALA A 105 4.29 18.62 7.73
N ARG A 106 3.83 17.42 7.37
CA ARG A 106 3.87 16.89 6.00
C ARG A 106 2.53 16.26 5.62
N THR A 107 2.21 16.30 4.34
CA THR A 107 1.04 15.60 3.80
C THR A 107 1.51 14.35 3.07
N TYR A 108 0.95 13.21 3.45
CA TYR A 108 1.23 11.92 2.84
C TYR A 108 -0.02 11.36 2.20
N SER A 109 0.14 10.87 0.99
CA SER A 109 -0.82 10.00 0.33
C SER A 109 -0.29 8.56 0.31
N VAL A 110 -1.21 7.59 0.45
CA VAL A 110 -0.95 6.16 0.33
C VAL A 110 -2.00 5.61 -0.63
N GLN A 111 -1.57 4.90 -1.66
CA GLN A 111 -2.43 4.38 -2.72
C GLN A 111 -2.07 2.92 -3.03
N PRO A 112 -2.80 1.96 -2.45
CA PRO A 112 -2.84 0.60 -2.95
C PRO A 112 -3.58 0.51 -4.30
N ILE A 113 -3.01 -0.20 -5.26
CA ILE A 113 -3.71 -0.56 -6.51
C ILE A 113 -3.51 -2.05 -6.75
N GLY A 114 -4.61 -2.76 -7.00
CA GLY A 114 -4.64 -4.20 -7.15
C GLY A 114 -6.01 -4.72 -7.52
N TRP A 115 -6.30 -5.94 -7.12
CA TRP A 115 -7.62 -6.54 -7.30
C TRP A 115 -7.90 -7.60 -6.24
N GLU A 116 -9.18 -7.78 -5.98
CA GLU A 116 -9.72 -8.86 -5.18
C GLU A 116 -10.01 -10.05 -6.10
N VAL A 117 -9.49 -11.23 -5.74
CA VAL A 117 -9.68 -12.46 -6.52
C VAL A 117 -11.10 -12.96 -6.33
N ASN A 118 -11.85 -13.04 -7.43
CA ASN A 118 -13.20 -13.56 -7.41
C ASN A 118 -13.17 -15.05 -7.77
N ASP A 119 -13.19 -15.90 -6.74
CA ASP A 119 -13.42 -17.34 -6.91
C ASP A 119 -14.89 -17.54 -7.27
N GLY A 120 -15.25 -17.30 -8.54
CA GLY A 120 -16.62 -17.33 -9.03
C GLY A 120 -17.42 -18.51 -8.47
N THR A 121 -18.40 -18.21 -7.63
CA THR A 121 -19.46 -19.15 -7.23
C THR A 121 -20.50 -19.28 -8.31
#